data_AF-A0A6P7MMX1-F1
#
_entry.id   AF-A0A6P7MMX1-F1
#
_cell.length_a   1.000
_cell.length_b   1.000
_cell.length_c   1.000
_cell.angle_alpha   90.00
_cell.angle_beta   90.00
_cell.angle_gamma   90.00
#
_symmetry.space_group_name_H-M   'P 1'
#
loop_
_entity.id
_entity.type
_entity.pdbx_description
1 polymer ?
#
loop_
_entity_poly.entity_id
_entity_poly.type
_entity_poly.pdbx_seq_one_letter_code
_entity_poly.pdbx_strand_id
1 'polypeptide(L)'
;MEENRIGSPARDSVVKSASAYPDLQHWSDGVHRKPSPLTSYVTQPDYLDGDDDDLIKPKKLLNPVKASRSHQELHRELLSSCKRGGVSVEMKPELQRVLESRKRDQVIKQRKREDETQRKVSPLEAELQKRHKKLEELEKQQEKQQEENLKAPEFVKVKENLRRTSFHNQEEKKV
;
A
#
# COMPACT_ATOMS: atom_id res chain seq x y z
N MET A 1 28.09 -36.72 -15.63
CA MET A 1 26.87 -35.93 -15.37
C MET A 1 27.20 -35.08 -14.17
N GLU A 2 27.68 -33.87 -14.44
CA GLU A 2 28.19 -32.92 -13.44
C GLU A 2 27.09 -32.00 -12.91
N GLU A 3 27.39 -31.43 -11.75
CA GLU A 3 26.50 -30.81 -10.79
C GLU A 3 25.97 -29.41 -11.15
N ASN A 4 24.89 -29.10 -10.45
CA ASN A 4 24.34 -27.79 -10.09
C ASN A 4 25.38 -26.64 -9.96
N ARG A 5 25.03 -25.43 -10.42
CA ARG A 5 24.58 -24.32 -9.55
C ARG A 5 24.42 -23.01 -10.32
N ILE A 6 23.35 -22.34 -9.94
CA ILE A 6 22.86 -21.03 -10.36
C ILE A 6 23.82 -19.93 -9.86
N GLY A 7 24.40 -19.16 -10.78
CA GLY A 7 25.15 -17.94 -10.48
C GLY A 7 24.29 -16.70 -10.76
N SER A 8 23.65 -16.15 -9.73
CA SER A 8 22.96 -14.85 -9.78
C SER A 8 23.95 -13.69 -9.64
N PRO A 9 23.71 -12.54 -10.27
CA PRO A 9 24.61 -11.39 -10.17
C PRO A 9 24.54 -10.72 -8.80
N ALA A 10 25.66 -10.08 -8.46
CA ALA A 10 25.98 -9.43 -7.20
C ALA A 10 24.88 -8.44 -6.75
N ARG A 11 24.63 -8.46 -5.44
CA ARG A 11 23.67 -7.60 -4.75
C ARG A 11 24.46 -6.40 -4.24
N ASP A 12 24.05 -5.21 -4.64
CA ASP A 12 24.60 -3.95 -4.14
C ASP A 12 24.49 -3.90 -2.61
N SER A 13 25.64 -3.81 -1.94
CA SER A 13 25.72 -3.59 -0.50
C SER A 13 25.58 -2.09 -0.21
N VAL A 14 24.33 -1.61 -0.14
CA VAL A 14 24.07 -0.29 0.45
C VAL A 14 24.11 -0.44 1.96
N VAL A 15 25.26 -0.07 2.53
CA VAL A 15 25.44 0.18 3.95
C VAL A 15 24.39 1.19 4.44
N LYS A 16 23.49 0.75 5.33
CA LYS A 16 22.59 1.63 6.05
C LYS A 16 23.40 2.36 7.12
N SER A 17 23.86 3.56 6.81
CA SER A 17 24.40 4.47 7.82
C SER A 17 23.28 4.80 8.82
N ALA A 18 23.40 4.27 10.03
CA ALA A 18 22.55 4.64 11.16
C ALA A 18 22.79 6.12 11.48
N SER A 19 21.84 6.98 11.11
CA SER A 19 21.82 8.35 11.59
C SER A 19 21.34 8.34 13.04
N ALA A 20 22.29 8.52 13.95
CA ALA A 20 22.03 8.80 15.35
C ALA A 20 21.48 10.23 15.47
N TYR A 21 20.16 10.36 15.51
CA TYR A 21 19.54 11.60 15.97
C TYR A 21 19.68 11.64 17.50
N PRO A 22 20.17 12.74 18.11
CA PRO A 22 20.01 12.93 19.53
C PRO A 22 18.52 13.12 19.82
N ASP A 23 17.98 12.21 20.61
CA ASP A 23 16.69 12.32 21.28
C ASP A 23 16.73 13.56 22.19
N LEU A 24 16.11 14.66 21.75
CA LEU A 24 15.86 15.81 22.62
C LEU A 24 14.63 15.52 23.49
N GLN A 25 14.76 14.55 24.37
CA GLN A 25 13.90 14.38 25.53
C GLN A 25 14.66 14.83 26.77
N HIS A 26 14.64 16.14 26.99
CA HIS A 26 14.91 16.71 28.31
C HIS A 26 14.19 18.03 28.42
N TRP A 27 12.87 17.94 28.57
CA TRP A 27 12.09 18.99 29.18
C TRP A 27 12.37 18.85 30.68
N SER A 28 13.37 19.59 31.17
CA SER A 28 13.46 19.79 32.62
C SER A 28 12.27 20.63 33.04
N ASP A 29 11.38 19.97 33.76
CA ASP A 29 10.60 20.55 34.84
C ASP A 29 11.46 21.50 35.68
N GLY A 30 10.88 22.65 35.99
CA GLY A 30 11.52 23.65 36.82
C GLY A 30 11.63 23.17 38.26
N VAL A 31 12.84 23.08 38.80
CA VAL A 31 13.12 23.25 40.23
C VAL A 31 14.57 23.72 40.41
N HIS A 32 14.77 24.82 41.14
CA HIS A 32 16.05 25.25 41.76
C HIS A 32 17.30 25.44 40.85
N ARG A 33 17.43 26.62 40.24
CA ARG A 33 18.76 27.19 40.01
C ARG A 33 19.19 27.91 41.29
N LYS A 34 20.06 27.28 42.09
CA LYS A 34 20.68 27.89 43.27
C LYS A 34 21.40 29.18 42.86
N PRO A 35 21.24 30.32 43.54
CA PRO A 35 22.07 31.49 43.30
C PRO A 35 23.51 31.19 43.76
N SER A 36 24.49 31.48 42.90
CA SER A 36 25.92 31.31 43.17
C SER A 36 26.36 32.08 44.43
N PRO A 37 27.31 31.56 45.24
CA PRO A 37 27.65 32.10 46.57
C PRO A 37 28.52 33.38 46.54
N LEU A 38 28.56 34.12 45.43
CA LEU A 38 29.49 35.24 45.24
C LEU A 38 28.89 36.63 45.51
N THR A 39 27.69 36.72 46.11
CA THR A 39 27.03 37.99 46.40
C THR A 39 27.08 38.40 47.88
N SER A 40 28.14 38.03 48.61
CA SER A 40 28.23 38.27 50.07
C SER A 40 28.93 39.57 50.49
N TYR A 41 29.12 40.56 49.61
CA TYR A 41 29.84 41.79 49.98
C TYR A 41 29.23 43.07 49.40
N VAL A 42 27.91 43.25 49.52
CA VAL A 42 27.33 44.59 49.41
C VAL A 42 26.38 44.74 50.58
N THR A 43 26.88 45.39 51.63
CA THR A 43 26.08 45.86 52.77
C THR A 43 24.93 46.69 52.21
N GLN A 44 23.68 46.23 52.42
CA GLN A 44 22.50 47.01 52.10
C GLN A 44 22.55 48.31 52.91
N PRO A 45 22.37 49.48 52.29
CA PRO A 45 22.10 50.71 53.04
C PRO A 45 20.73 50.55 53.71
N ASP A 46 20.68 50.60 55.04
CA ASP A 46 19.43 50.79 55.81
C ASP A 46 18.92 52.20 55.52
N TYR A 47 18.17 52.34 54.42
CA TYR A 47 17.49 53.57 54.07
C TYR A 47 16.05 53.23 53.66
N LEU A 48 15.15 53.52 54.60
CA LEU A 48 13.72 53.80 54.43
C LEU A 48 12.85 52.58 54.09
N ASP A 49 12.43 51.88 55.15
CA ASP A 49 11.08 51.32 55.25
C ASP A 49 10.12 52.52 55.31
N GLY A 50 9.66 52.97 54.14
CA GLY A 50 8.81 54.16 54.02
C GLY A 50 8.17 54.23 52.64
N ASP A 51 6.93 53.75 52.56
CA ASP A 51 5.98 53.91 51.46
C ASP A 51 6.43 53.46 50.04
N ASP A 52 6.69 52.16 49.88
CA ASP A 52 6.67 51.52 48.55
C ASP A 52 5.24 51.16 48.06
N ASP A 53 4.20 51.48 48.85
CA ASP A 53 2.79 51.24 48.48
C ASP A 53 2.16 52.40 47.68
N ASP A 54 2.78 53.58 47.68
CA ASP A 54 2.39 54.72 46.82
C ASP A 54 3.05 54.70 45.43
N LEU A 55 3.95 53.73 45.18
CA LEU A 55 4.56 53.55 43.86
C LEU A 55 3.61 52.81 42.92
N ILE A 56 3.20 53.46 41.83
CA ILE A 56 2.43 52.83 40.75
C ILE A 56 3.28 51.72 40.13
N LYS A 57 3.05 50.48 40.55
CA LYS A 57 3.70 49.30 39.98
C LYS A 57 3.26 49.15 38.53
N PRO A 58 4.19 49.07 37.57
CA PRO A 58 3.82 48.90 36.17
C PRO A 58 2.96 47.63 36.01
N LYS A 59 1.74 47.81 35.51
CA LYS A 59 0.80 46.71 35.29
C LYS A 59 1.42 45.75 34.29
N LYS A 60 1.53 44.48 34.67
CA LYS A 60 1.96 43.42 33.74
C LYS A 60 0.90 43.30 32.65
N LEU A 61 1.17 43.89 31.49
CA LEU A 61 0.29 43.81 30.35
C LEU A 61 0.25 42.36 29.87
N LEU A 62 -0.95 41.84 29.69
CA LEU A 62 -1.14 40.51 29.13
C LEU A 62 -0.72 40.56 27.65
N ASN A 63 0.12 39.61 27.25
CA ASN A 63 0.55 39.51 25.87
C ASN A 63 -0.69 39.27 24.98
N PRO A 64 -1.01 40.17 24.03
CA PRO A 64 -2.23 40.07 23.22
C PRO A 64 -2.33 38.75 22.43
N VAL A 65 -1.20 38.19 22.00
CA VAL A 65 -1.10 36.89 21.30
C VAL A 65 -1.47 35.74 22.24
N LYS A 66 -1.15 35.86 23.53
CA LYS A 66 -1.48 34.86 24.54
C LYS A 66 -2.82 35.14 25.24
N ALA A 67 -3.32 36.37 25.22
CA ALA A 67 -4.64 36.70 25.75
C ALA A 67 -5.75 36.20 24.81
N SER A 68 -5.52 36.21 23.49
CA SER A 68 -6.49 35.71 22.51
C SER A 68 -6.45 34.19 22.38
N ARG A 69 -7.46 33.51 22.96
CA ARG A 69 -7.64 32.06 22.83
C ARG A 69 -7.78 31.63 21.37
N SER A 70 -8.57 32.35 20.58
CA SER A 70 -8.76 32.09 19.15
C SER A 70 -7.43 32.04 18.37
N HIS A 71 -6.53 32.99 18.64
CA HIS A 71 -5.22 33.02 18.00
C HIS A 71 -4.37 31.79 18.37
N GLN A 72 -4.37 31.41 19.64
CA GLN A 72 -3.64 30.22 20.09
C GLN A 72 -4.22 28.93 19.49
N GLU A 73 -5.55 28.85 19.38
CA GLU A 73 -6.23 27.69 18.79
C GLU A 73 -5.91 27.55 17.31
N LEU A 74 -5.92 28.65 16.56
CA LEU A 74 -5.46 28.68 15.17
C LEU A 74 -4.00 28.24 15.05
N HIS A 75 -3.10 28.75 15.89
CA HIS A 75 -1.70 28.34 15.88
C HIS A 75 -1.53 26.84 16.11
N ARG A 76 -2.27 26.29 17.08
CA ARG A 76 -2.27 24.85 17.36
C ARG A 76 -2.81 24.05 16.18
N GLU A 77 -3.89 24.51 15.54
CA GLU A 77 -4.48 23.86 14.37
C GLU A 77 -3.52 23.85 13.18
N LEU A 78 -2.89 25.00 12.88
CA LEU A 78 -1.88 25.13 11.83
C LEU A 78 -0.67 24.22 12.07
N LEU A 79 -0.18 24.13 13.32
CA LEU A 79 0.88 23.18 13.64
C LEU A 79 0.43 21.73 13.50
N SER A 80 -0.83 21.45 13.84
CA SER A 80 -1.41 20.10 13.76
C SER A 80 -1.65 19.67 12.32
N SER A 81 -2.08 20.59 11.44
CA SER A 81 -2.22 20.32 10.02
C SER A 81 -0.85 20.08 9.39
N CYS A 82 0.13 20.96 9.62
CA CYS A 82 1.50 20.76 9.13
C CYS A 82 2.13 19.45 9.61
N LYS A 83 1.98 19.07 10.89
CA LYS A 83 2.55 17.83 11.46
C LYS A 83 1.86 16.55 11.00
N ARG A 84 0.54 16.57 10.76
CA ARG A 84 -0.22 15.37 10.34
C ARG A 84 -0.31 15.21 8.81
N GLY A 85 0.47 15.98 8.04
CA GLY A 85 0.54 15.84 6.57
C GLY A 85 -0.36 16.81 5.79
N GLY A 86 -0.86 17.85 6.44
CA GLY A 86 -1.65 18.94 5.87
C GLY A 86 -0.80 20.09 5.34
N VAL A 87 0.13 19.78 4.43
CA VAL A 87 0.43 20.70 3.33
C VAL A 87 -0.30 20.14 2.11
N SER A 88 -1.59 20.51 2.06
CA SER A 88 -2.41 20.63 0.86
C SER A 88 -2.50 19.42 -0.07
N VAL A 89 -3.73 18.93 -0.24
CA VAL A 89 -4.14 18.11 -1.39
C VAL A 89 -3.77 18.77 -2.74
N GLU A 90 -3.44 20.06 -2.76
CA GLU A 90 -3.00 20.83 -3.93
C GLU A 90 -1.52 21.28 -3.94
N MET A 91 -0.73 21.10 -2.87
CA MET A 91 0.69 21.54 -2.81
C MET A 91 1.68 20.39 -2.63
N LYS A 92 1.39 19.23 -3.23
CA LYS A 92 2.48 18.30 -3.53
C LYS A 92 3.52 19.06 -4.36
N PRO A 93 4.82 19.05 -3.98
CA PRO A 93 5.86 19.68 -4.77
C PRO A 93 5.75 19.26 -6.23
N GLU A 94 6.03 20.16 -7.18
CA GLU A 94 5.90 19.91 -8.63
C GLU A 94 6.52 18.56 -9.02
N LEU A 95 7.72 18.28 -8.50
CA LEU A 95 8.43 17.02 -8.71
C LEU A 95 7.62 15.79 -8.24
N GLN A 96 6.99 15.85 -7.06
CA GLN A 96 6.18 14.76 -6.55
C GLN A 96 4.93 14.55 -7.42
N ARG A 97 4.26 15.62 -7.83
CA ARG A 97 3.12 15.53 -8.76
C ARG A 97 3.53 14.93 -10.10
N VAL A 98 4.69 15.32 -10.63
CA VAL A 98 5.25 14.78 -11.88
C VAL A 98 5.60 13.31 -11.73
N LEU A 99 6.24 12.89 -10.63
CA LEU A 99 6.58 11.49 -10.37
C LEU A 99 5.32 10.61 -10.22
N GLU A 100 4.32 11.08 -9.48
CA GLU A 100 3.04 10.39 -9.33
C GLU A 100 2.28 10.31 -10.65
N SER A 101 2.27 11.38 -11.44
CA SER A 101 1.64 11.39 -12.76
C SER A 101 2.37 10.47 -13.72
N ARG A 102 3.70 10.49 -13.74
CA ARG A 102 4.52 9.54 -14.53
C ARG A 102 4.23 8.09 -14.14
N LYS A 103 4.11 7.79 -12.85
CA LYS A 103 3.75 6.45 -12.36
C LYS A 103 2.35 6.04 -12.85
N ARG A 104 1.36 6.93 -12.73
CA ARG A 104 0.00 6.69 -13.24
C ARG A 104 0.00 6.46 -14.75
N ASP A 105 0.70 7.30 -15.51
CA ASP A 105 0.80 7.21 -16.96
C ASP A 105 1.47 5.91 -17.42
N GLN A 106 2.47 5.43 -16.66
CA GLN A 106 3.14 4.17 -16.94
C GLN A 106 2.20 2.98 -16.77
N VAL A 107 1.42 2.96 -15.67
CA VAL A 107 0.39 1.94 -15.43
C VAL A 107 -0.70 2.00 -16.50
N ILE A 108 -1.18 3.19 -16.86
CA ILE A 108 -2.18 3.37 -17.90
C ILE A 108 -1.66 2.88 -19.26
N LYS A 109 -0.42 3.21 -19.63
CA LYS A 109 0.21 2.71 -20.86
C LYS A 109 0.37 1.20 -20.85
N GLN A 110 0.75 0.61 -19.71
CA GLN A 110 0.85 -0.84 -19.58
C GLN A 110 -0.51 -1.50 -19.78
N ARG A 111 -1.53 -1.03 -19.06
CA ARG A 111 -2.90 -1.53 -19.18
C ARG A 111 -3.45 -1.37 -20.59
N LYS A 112 -3.19 -0.24 -21.27
CA LYS A 112 -3.59 -0.06 -22.67
C LYS A 112 -2.93 -1.06 -23.61
N ARG A 113 -1.65 -1.40 -23.41
CA ARG A 113 -1.00 -2.44 -24.23
C ARG A 113 -1.59 -3.83 -23.98
N GLU A 114 -1.90 -4.14 -22.74
CA GLU A 114 -2.59 -5.40 -22.36
C GLU A 114 -4.02 -5.45 -22.91
N ASP A 115 -4.76 -4.34 -22.83
CA ASP A 115 -6.09 -4.22 -23.42
C ASP A 115 -6.01 -4.26 -24.95
N GLU A 116 -4.96 -3.71 -25.57
CA GLU A 116 -4.75 -3.81 -27.02
C GLU A 116 -4.42 -5.24 -27.45
N THR A 117 -3.64 -6.02 -26.67
CA THR A 117 -3.42 -7.44 -26.97
C THR A 117 -4.68 -8.26 -26.73
N GLN A 118 -5.45 -7.97 -25.68
CA GLN A 118 -6.75 -8.61 -25.44
C GLN A 118 -7.82 -8.20 -26.47
N ARG A 119 -7.83 -6.95 -26.94
CA ARG A 119 -8.72 -6.48 -28.01
C ARG A 119 -8.30 -6.99 -29.38
N LYS A 120 -7.01 -7.28 -29.58
CA LYS A 120 -6.50 -8.00 -30.76
C LYS A 120 -6.87 -9.48 -30.77
N VAL A 121 -7.42 -10.03 -29.68
CA VAL A 121 -8.19 -11.27 -29.78
C VAL A 121 -9.39 -10.94 -30.66
N SER A 122 -9.23 -11.18 -31.95
CA SER A 122 -10.28 -10.98 -32.95
C SER A 122 -11.55 -11.69 -32.46
N PRO A 123 -12.74 -11.14 -32.72
CA PRO A 123 -13.99 -11.85 -32.42
C PRO A 123 -13.99 -13.31 -32.91
N LEU A 124 -13.33 -13.57 -34.04
CA LEU A 124 -13.10 -14.91 -34.57
C LEU A 124 -12.16 -15.77 -33.69
N GLU A 125 -11.06 -15.19 -33.21
CA GLU A 125 -10.09 -15.89 -32.34
C GLU A 125 -10.73 -16.29 -31.01
N ALA A 126 -11.55 -15.41 -30.43
CA ALA A 126 -12.31 -15.72 -29.22
C ALA A 126 -13.28 -16.89 -29.46
N GLU A 127 -13.92 -16.96 -30.62
CA GLU A 127 -14.82 -18.04 -30.97
C GLU A 127 -14.08 -19.36 -31.24
N LEU A 128 -12.91 -19.31 -31.89
CA LEU A 128 -12.03 -20.48 -32.05
C LEU A 128 -11.60 -21.04 -30.70
N GLN A 129 -11.21 -20.19 -29.75
CA GLN A 129 -10.86 -20.63 -28.39
C GLN A 129 -12.04 -21.28 -27.67
N LYS A 130 -13.26 -20.74 -27.79
CA LYS A 130 -14.46 -21.38 -27.25
C LYS A 130 -14.71 -22.75 -27.88
N ARG A 131 -14.59 -22.85 -29.21
CA ARG A 131 -14.77 -24.12 -29.92
C ARG A 131 -13.73 -25.14 -29.49
N HIS A 132 -12.48 -24.73 -29.33
CA HIS A 132 -11.40 -25.59 -28.88
C HIS A 132 -11.67 -26.14 -27.47
N LYS A 133 -12.04 -25.26 -26.51
CA LYS A 133 -12.44 -25.69 -25.15
C LYS A 133 -13.60 -26.68 -25.16
N LYS A 134 -14.60 -26.45 -26.01
CA LYS A 134 -15.75 -27.36 -26.13
C LYS A 134 -15.34 -28.74 -26.68
N LEU A 135 -14.42 -28.77 -27.64
CA LEU A 135 -13.88 -30.02 -28.18
C LEU A 135 -13.04 -30.76 -27.13
N GLU A 136 -12.16 -30.06 -26.41
CA GLU A 136 -11.36 -30.62 -25.32
C GLU A 136 -12.26 -31.26 -24.22
N GLU A 137 -13.36 -30.59 -23.86
CA GLU A 137 -14.31 -31.14 -22.89
C GLU A 137 -15.02 -32.40 -23.41
N LEU A 138 -15.38 -32.44 -24.70
CA LEU A 138 -15.98 -33.62 -25.33
C LEU A 138 -14.99 -34.78 -25.42
N GLU A 139 -13.74 -34.52 -25.79
CA GLU A 139 -12.68 -35.53 -25.83
C GLU A 139 -12.47 -36.14 -24.44
N LYS A 140 -12.40 -35.30 -23.41
CA LYS A 140 -12.28 -35.77 -22.02
C LYS A 140 -13.49 -36.59 -21.57
N GLN A 141 -14.70 -36.21 -21.97
CA GLN A 141 -15.89 -37.01 -21.69
C GLN A 141 -15.87 -38.35 -22.44
N GLN A 142 -15.41 -38.36 -23.69
CA GLN A 142 -15.28 -39.58 -24.48
C GLN A 142 -14.23 -40.53 -23.89
N GLU A 143 -13.07 -40.01 -23.50
CA GLU A 143 -12.02 -40.78 -22.84
C GLU A 143 -12.54 -41.41 -21.55
N LYS A 144 -13.27 -40.63 -20.73
CA LYS A 144 -13.90 -41.14 -19.51
C LYS A 144 -14.94 -42.23 -19.81
N GLN A 145 -15.76 -42.06 -20.85
CA GLN A 145 -16.72 -43.08 -21.27
C GLN A 145 -16.02 -44.35 -21.78
N GLN A 146 -14.90 -44.22 -22.50
CA GLN A 146 -14.09 -45.36 -22.93
C GLN A 146 -13.48 -46.08 -21.73
N GLU A 147 -12.92 -45.36 -20.76
CA GLU A 147 -12.40 -45.94 -19.52
C GLU A 147 -13.50 -46.68 -18.75
N GLU A 148 -14.68 -46.07 -18.59
CA GLU A 148 -15.85 -46.72 -17.98
C GLU A 148 -16.30 -47.96 -18.77
N ASN A 149 -16.25 -47.93 -20.10
CA ASN A 149 -16.57 -49.06 -20.97
C ASN A 149 -15.55 -50.21 -20.84
N LEU A 150 -14.25 -49.89 -20.75
CA LEU A 150 -13.19 -50.87 -20.49
C LEU A 150 -13.35 -51.53 -19.12
N LYS A 151 -13.83 -50.78 -18.13
CA LYS A 151 -14.13 -51.27 -16.78
C LYS A 151 -15.45 -52.05 -16.72
N ALA A 152 -16.30 -51.98 -17.75
CA ALA A 152 -17.59 -52.63 -17.76
C ALA A 152 -17.47 -54.17 -17.89
N PRO A 153 -18.36 -54.95 -17.23
CA PRO A 153 -18.36 -56.39 -17.36
C PRO A 153 -18.57 -56.89 -18.80
N GLU A 154 -18.00 -58.06 -19.12
CA GLU A 154 -18.06 -58.73 -20.43
C GLU A 154 -19.48 -58.80 -21.02
N PHE A 155 -20.47 -59.22 -20.23
CA PHE A 155 -21.84 -59.38 -20.71
C PHE A 155 -22.49 -58.05 -21.13
N VAL A 156 -22.08 -56.92 -20.54
CA VAL A 156 -22.56 -55.59 -20.94
C VAL A 156 -22.02 -55.23 -22.32
N LYS A 157 -20.72 -55.49 -22.56
CA LYS A 157 -20.06 -55.27 -23.87
C LYS A 157 -20.70 -56.13 -24.96
N VAL A 158 -20.90 -57.43 -24.70
CA VAL A 158 -21.55 -58.36 -25.64
C VAL A 158 -22.98 -57.90 -25.99
N LYS A 159 -23.75 -57.47 -25.00
CA LYS A 159 -25.11 -56.95 -25.20
C LYS A 159 -25.13 -55.66 -26.04
N GLU A 160 -24.20 -54.73 -25.81
CA GLU A 160 -24.08 -53.51 -26.60
C GLU A 160 -23.71 -53.82 -28.06
N ASN A 161 -22.73 -54.70 -28.28
CA ASN A 161 -22.31 -55.12 -29.62
C ASN A 161 -23.46 -55.76 -30.40
N LEU A 162 -24.23 -56.64 -29.76
CA LEU A 162 -25.42 -57.24 -30.37
C LEU A 162 -26.50 -56.19 -30.69
N ARG A 163 -26.64 -55.17 -29.83
CA ARG A 163 -27.54 -54.04 -30.09
C ARG A 163 -27.09 -53.24 -31.31
N ARG A 164 -25.80 -52.89 -31.41
CA ARG A 164 -25.23 -52.12 -32.53
C ARG A 164 -25.42 -52.84 -33.87
N THR A 165 -25.14 -54.15 -33.92
CA THR A 165 -25.31 -54.94 -35.14
C THR A 165 -26.79 -55.18 -35.49
N SER A 166 -27.69 -55.26 -34.51
CA SER A 166 -29.13 -55.41 -34.77
C SER A 166 -29.74 -54.21 -35.48
N PHE A 167 -29.30 -52.98 -35.17
CA PHE A 167 -29.75 -51.76 -35.85
C PHE A 167 -29.19 -51.66 -37.28
N HIS A 168 -27.92 -52.04 -37.48
CA HIS A 168 -27.29 -52.04 -38.81
C HIS A 168 -28.00 -53.00 -39.79
N ASN A 169 -28.47 -54.14 -39.31
CA ASN A 169 -29.25 -55.10 -40.11
C ASN A 169 -30.67 -54.62 -40.48
N GLN A 170 -31.22 -53.62 -39.79
CA GLN A 170 -32.55 -53.07 -40.14
C GLN A 170 -32.48 -51.94 -41.17
N GLU A 171 -31.34 -51.25 -41.27
CA GLU A 171 -31.13 -50.16 -42.22
C GLU A 171 -30.88 -50.72 -43.64
N GLU A 172 -30.21 -51.87 -43.76
CA GLU A 172 -30.01 -52.58 -45.03
C GLU A 172 -31.28 -53.26 -45.59
N LYS A 173 -32.29 -53.55 -44.75
CA LYS A 173 -33.56 -54.18 -45.20
C LYS A 173 -34.63 -53.19 -45.70
N LYS A 174 -34.34 -51.89 -45.72
CA LYS A 174 -35.27 -50.84 -46.17
C LYS A 174 -34.89 -50.20 -47.52
N VAL A 175 -33.99 -50.82 -48.27
CA VAL A 175 -33.62 -50.44 -49.65
C VAL A 175 -34.09 -51.51 -50.63
#